data_AF-A0A7C0XG74-F1
#
_entry.id   AF-A0A7C0XG74-F1
#
_cell.length_a   1.000
_cell.length_b   1.000
_cell.length_c   1.000
_cell.angle_alpha   90.00
_cell.angle_beta   90.00
_cell.angle_gamma   90.00
#
_symmetry.space_group_name_H-M   'P 1'
#
loop_
_entity.id
_entity.type
_entity.pdbx_description
1 polymer ?
#
loop_
_entity_poly.entity_id
_entity_poly.type
_entity_poly.pdbx_seq_one_letter_code
_entity_poly.pdbx_strand_id
1 'polypeptide(L)'
;MSSPAKCPHGRCIYCPRGENAAQSYTGNEPSSMRAIQNVYDPALQVRERLKQLRDGGHSTDKVEVIIQGGTFPARPYEYQEWFVKRILDEMNGRIAPNLESAKSLSSTAKHRCVALTVETRPDYCREREVDLMLKLGVTRVE
;
A
#
# COMPACT_ATOMS: atom_id res chain seq x y z
N MET A 1 3.86 1.36 -3.09
CA MET A 1 2.97 2.27 -3.83
C MET A 1 1.99 1.45 -4.64
N SER A 2 0.74 1.92 -4.76
CA SER A 2 -0.24 1.28 -5.65
C SER A 2 0.12 1.52 -7.12
N SER A 3 -0.37 0.65 -8.01
CA SER A 3 -0.09 0.82 -9.44
C SER A 3 -0.65 2.14 -9.99
N PRO A 4 -0.01 2.74 -11.01
CA PRO A 4 -0.49 3.97 -11.62
C PRO A 4 -1.92 3.81 -12.12
N ALA A 5 -2.78 4.77 -11.78
CA ALA A 5 -4.15 4.85 -12.26
C ALA A 5 -4.53 6.30 -12.51
N LYS A 6 -5.42 6.52 -13.48
CA LYS A 6 -5.96 7.85 -13.73
C LYS A 6 -6.83 8.28 -12.55
N CYS A 7 -6.71 9.55 -12.17
CA CYS A 7 -7.64 10.16 -11.24
C CYS A 7 -9.06 10.14 -11.82
N PRO A 8 -10.08 9.76 -11.03
CA PRO A 8 -11.45 9.62 -11.49
C PRO A 8 -12.12 10.96 -11.84
N HIS A 9 -11.70 12.06 -11.20
CA HIS A 9 -12.15 13.42 -11.52
C HIS A 9 -11.43 14.04 -12.74
N GLY A 10 -10.53 13.29 -13.38
CA GLY A 10 -9.69 13.79 -14.45
C GLY A 10 -8.39 14.42 -13.97
N ARG A 11 -7.83 15.34 -14.77
CA ARG A 11 -6.47 15.85 -14.57
C ARG A 11 -6.43 17.03 -13.61
N CYS A 12 -5.60 16.95 -12.57
CA CYS A 12 -5.19 18.12 -11.78
C CYS A 12 -4.05 18.86 -12.49
N ILE A 13 -4.17 20.18 -12.64
CA ILE A 13 -3.21 21.03 -13.38
C ILE A 13 -1.82 21.10 -12.71
N TYR A 14 -1.76 20.97 -11.38
CA TYR A 14 -0.51 21.05 -10.61
C TYR A 14 0.13 19.69 -10.36
N CYS A 15 -0.60 18.59 -10.61
CA CYS A 15 -0.11 17.28 -10.27
C CYS A 15 1.02 16.86 -11.22
N PRO A 16 2.22 16.55 -10.71
CA PRO A 16 3.34 16.15 -11.56
C PRO A 16 3.05 14.81 -12.24
N ARG A 17 3.78 14.55 -13.32
CA ARG A 17 3.67 13.32 -14.11
C ARG A 17 5.04 12.69 -14.25
N GLY A 18 5.31 11.66 -13.45
CA GLY A 18 6.42 10.75 -13.69
C GLY A 18 6.07 9.71 -14.76
N GLU A 19 7.08 9.28 -15.53
CA GLU A 19 6.93 8.13 -16.41
C GLU A 19 6.76 6.86 -15.57
N ASN A 20 5.68 6.12 -15.82
CA ASN A 20 5.32 4.93 -15.07
C ASN A 20 5.24 5.12 -13.55
N ALA A 21 5.10 6.37 -13.05
CA ALA A 21 5.01 6.68 -11.62
C ALA A 21 3.55 6.68 -11.14
N ALA A 22 3.34 6.45 -9.85
CA ALA A 22 2.04 6.67 -9.22
C ALA A 22 1.63 8.15 -9.33
N GLN A 23 0.33 8.43 -9.25
CA GLN A 23 -0.20 9.78 -9.35
C GLN A 23 0.44 10.70 -8.29
N SER A 24 0.82 11.91 -8.68
CA SER A 24 1.51 12.91 -7.84
C SER A 24 3.00 12.67 -7.58
N TYR A 25 3.61 11.64 -8.16
CA TYR A 25 5.04 11.35 -8.02
C TYR A 25 5.82 11.55 -9.32
N THR A 26 7.13 11.80 -9.19
CA THR A 26 8.03 11.99 -10.34
C THR A 26 8.64 10.68 -10.85
N GLY A 27 8.67 9.64 -10.01
CA GLY A 27 9.30 8.36 -10.35
C GLY A 27 10.72 8.22 -9.82
N ASN A 28 11.35 9.32 -9.42
CA ASN A 28 12.73 9.36 -8.93
C ASN A 28 12.85 9.22 -7.41
N GLU A 29 11.73 9.23 -6.69
CA GLU A 29 11.73 9.02 -5.24
C GLU A 29 12.09 7.55 -4.93
N PRO A 30 12.81 7.25 -3.84
CA PRO A 30 13.21 5.88 -3.52
C PRO A 30 12.05 4.87 -3.42
N SER A 31 10.88 5.30 -2.95
CA SER A 31 9.67 4.46 -2.94
C SER A 31 9.12 4.25 -4.35
N SER A 32 9.07 5.29 -5.18
CA SER A 32 8.67 5.23 -6.58
C SER A 32 9.58 4.33 -7.41
N MET A 33 10.90 4.50 -7.30
CA MET A 33 11.86 3.67 -8.01
C MET A 33 11.71 2.19 -7.66
N ARG A 34 11.56 1.86 -6.36
CA ARG A 34 11.29 0.48 -5.93
C ARG A 34 9.97 -0.04 -6.47
N ALA A 35 8.92 0.78 -6.49
CA ALA A 35 7.63 0.37 -7.02
C ALA A 35 7.70 0.06 -8.53
N ILE A 36 8.41 0.90 -9.29
CA ILE A 36 8.66 0.70 -10.73
C ILE A 36 9.47 -0.58 -10.97
N GLN A 37 10.57 -0.79 -10.24
CA GLN A 37 11.42 -1.98 -10.36
C GLN A 37 10.65 -3.28 -10.07
N ASN A 38 9.70 -3.23 -9.13
CA ASN A 38 8.87 -4.37 -8.76
C ASN A 38 7.57 -4.46 -9.57
N VAL A 39 7.41 -3.67 -10.63
CA VAL A 39 6.21 -3.63 -11.49
C VAL A 39 4.92 -3.46 -10.66
N TYR A 40 5.02 -2.70 -9.58
CA TYR A 40 3.95 -2.45 -8.62
C TYR A 40 3.38 -3.70 -7.93
N ASP A 41 4.09 -4.83 -7.89
CA ASP A 41 3.68 -5.98 -7.05
C ASP A 41 3.86 -5.61 -5.56
N PRO A 42 2.78 -5.67 -4.74
CA PRO A 42 2.83 -5.28 -3.34
C PRO A 42 3.75 -6.17 -2.49
N ALA A 43 3.77 -7.48 -2.70
CA ALA A 43 4.57 -8.40 -1.90
C ALA A 43 6.06 -8.21 -2.20
N LEU A 44 6.44 -8.07 -3.47
CA LEU A 44 7.84 -7.81 -3.85
C LEU A 44 8.35 -6.47 -3.30
N GLN A 45 7.52 -5.42 -3.36
CA GLN A 45 7.88 -4.12 -2.75
C GLN A 45 8.13 -4.23 -1.24
N VAL A 46 7.28 -4.98 -0.52
CA VAL A 46 7.42 -5.19 0.92
C VAL A 46 8.65 -6.04 1.23
N ARG A 47 8.87 -7.13 0.48
CA ARG A 47 10.03 -8.01 0.63
C ARG A 47 11.35 -7.26 0.54
N GLU A 48 11.52 -6.50 -0.53
CA GLU A 48 12.74 -5.73 -0.76
C GLU A 48 12.94 -4.66 0.32
N ARG A 49 11.85 -4.00 0.76
CA ARG A 49 11.94 -3.00 1.82
C ARG A 49 12.30 -3.61 3.17
N LEU A 50 11.70 -4.74 3.54
CA LEU A 50 12.01 -5.45 4.79
C LEU A 50 13.45 -5.97 4.77
N LYS A 51 13.89 -6.54 3.64
CA LYS A 51 15.28 -6.98 3.46
C LYS A 51 16.25 -5.80 3.64
N GLN A 52 16.02 -4.69 2.93
CA GLN A 52 16.85 -3.49 3.04
C GLN A 52 16.95 -2.97 4.48
N LEU A 53 15.84 -2.95 5.23
CA LEU A 53 15.83 -2.51 6.62
C LEU A 53 16.65 -3.45 7.53
N ARG A 54 16.51 -4.76 7.34
CA ARG A 54 17.28 -5.76 8.11
C ARG A 54 18.77 -5.70 7.79
N ASP A 55 19.13 -5.56 6.51
CA ASP A 55 20.53 -5.43 6.07
C ASP A 55 21.16 -4.15 6.64
N GLY A 56 20.36 -3.10 6.85
CA GLY A 56 20.75 -1.88 7.56
C GLY A 56 20.77 -1.99 9.09
N GLY A 57 20.48 -3.16 9.67
CA GLY A 57 20.49 -3.41 11.12
C GLY A 57 19.23 -2.95 11.87
N HIS A 58 18.16 -2.56 11.19
CA HIS A 58 16.90 -2.16 11.83
C HIS A 58 16.02 -3.36 12.21
N SER A 59 15.41 -3.29 13.39
CA SER A 59 14.36 -4.25 13.79
C SER A 59 13.13 -4.10 12.90
N THR A 60 12.52 -5.23 12.52
CA THR A 60 11.34 -5.27 11.65
C THR A 60 10.16 -6.00 12.30
N ASP A 61 10.15 -6.08 13.64
CA ASP A 61 9.13 -6.83 14.39
C ASP A 61 7.77 -6.11 14.44
N LYS A 62 7.81 -4.77 14.33
CA LYS A 62 6.65 -3.89 14.24
C LYS A 62 6.82 -2.97 13.05
N VAL A 63 5.86 -2.99 12.13
CA VAL A 63 5.93 -2.27 10.87
C VAL A 63 4.63 -1.49 10.68
N GLU A 64 4.77 -0.20 10.36
CA GLU A 64 3.70 0.58 9.76
C GLU A 64 3.81 0.48 8.24
N VAL A 65 2.69 0.17 7.59
CA VAL A 65 2.58 0.14 6.13
C VAL A 65 1.95 1.44 5.67
N ILE A 66 2.57 2.10 4.69
CA ILE A 66 2.03 3.31 4.06
C ILE A 66 1.76 3.04 2.58
N ILE A 67 0.50 3.09 2.17
CA ILE A 67 0.08 2.93 0.78
C ILE A 67 0.05 4.31 0.11
N GLN A 68 1.05 4.53 -0.74
CA GLN A 68 1.24 5.78 -1.45
C GLN A 68 0.68 5.76 -2.89
N GLY A 69 0.29 6.93 -3.39
CA GLY A 69 -0.16 7.15 -4.77
C GLY A 69 -1.47 7.94 -4.91
N GLY A 70 -2.06 8.39 -3.80
CA GLY A 70 -3.22 9.31 -3.72
C GLY A 70 -4.57 8.82 -4.27
N THR A 71 -4.60 7.84 -5.17
CA THR A 71 -5.82 7.34 -5.82
C THR A 71 -6.19 5.92 -5.40
N PHE A 72 -5.60 5.38 -4.33
CA PHE A 72 -5.82 4.01 -3.92
C PHE A 72 -7.28 3.73 -3.51
N PRO A 73 -7.94 4.57 -2.68
CA PRO A 73 -9.36 4.38 -2.36
C PRO A 73 -10.32 4.53 -3.54
N ALA A 74 -9.88 5.17 -4.63
CA ALA A 74 -10.66 5.28 -5.85
C ALA A 74 -10.61 4.03 -6.75
N ARG A 75 -9.75 3.04 -6.43
CA ARG A 75 -9.63 1.79 -7.19
C ARG A 75 -10.81 0.86 -6.88
N PRO A 76 -11.14 -0.10 -7.77
CA PRO A 76 -12.08 -1.17 -7.45
C PRO A 76 -11.69 -1.87 -6.14
N TYR A 77 -12.67 -2.25 -5.32
CA TYR A 77 -12.41 -2.81 -4.00
C TYR A 77 -11.63 -4.13 -4.08
N GLU A 78 -11.85 -4.93 -5.12
CA GLU A 78 -11.13 -6.18 -5.39
C GLU A 78 -9.62 -5.93 -5.55
N TYR A 79 -9.23 -4.82 -6.18
CA TYR A 79 -7.84 -4.41 -6.29
C TYR A 79 -7.29 -3.98 -4.92
N GLN A 80 -8.06 -3.20 -4.16
CA GLN A 80 -7.65 -2.74 -2.83
C GLN A 80 -7.44 -3.92 -1.88
N GLU A 81 -8.39 -4.85 -1.84
CA GLU A 81 -8.34 -6.07 -1.03
C GLU A 81 -7.17 -6.96 -1.44
N TRP A 82 -7.00 -7.23 -2.75
CA TRP A 82 -5.86 -7.97 -3.27
C TRP A 82 -4.52 -7.32 -2.84
N PHE A 83 -4.43 -6.00 -2.96
CA PHE A 83 -3.20 -5.27 -2.67
C PHE A 83 -2.81 -5.39 -1.19
N VAL A 84 -3.75 -5.11 -0.28
CA VAL A 84 -3.52 -5.21 1.17
C VAL A 84 -3.25 -6.66 1.59
N LYS A 85 -4.02 -7.62 1.06
CA LYS A 85 -3.81 -9.04 1.35
C LYS A 85 -2.39 -9.47 0.97
N ARG A 86 -1.90 -9.09 -0.21
CA ARG A 86 -0.55 -9.45 -0.68
C ARG A 86 0.56 -8.85 0.19
N ILE A 87 0.37 -7.63 0.71
CA ILE A 87 1.27 -7.03 1.70
C ILE A 87 1.32 -7.91 2.96
N LEU A 88 0.14 -8.24 3.51
CA LEU A 88 0.05 -9.04 4.72
C LEU A 88 0.61 -10.46 4.52
N ASP A 89 0.35 -11.11 3.38
CA ASP A 89 0.89 -12.43 3.05
C ASP A 89 2.43 -12.43 3.10
N GLU A 90 3.07 -11.41 2.54
CA GLU A 90 4.54 -11.28 2.60
C GLU A 90 5.04 -11.06 4.03
N MET A 91 4.38 -10.18 4.80
CA MET A 91 4.73 -9.94 6.20
C MET A 91 4.54 -11.18 7.08
N ASN A 92 3.52 -11.99 6.79
CA ASN A 92 3.19 -13.24 7.46
C ASN A 92 4.12 -14.40 7.04
N GLY A 93 4.85 -14.26 5.93
CA GLY A 93 5.67 -15.31 5.34
C GLY A 93 4.88 -16.48 4.76
N ARG A 94 3.56 -16.33 4.52
CA ARG A 94 2.69 -17.37 3.95
C ARG A 94 1.48 -16.74 3.26
N ILE A 95 0.95 -17.42 2.26
CA ILE A 95 -0.24 -16.97 1.51
C ILE A 95 -1.50 -17.40 2.25
N ALA A 96 -2.34 -16.45 2.66
CA ALA A 96 -3.65 -16.70 3.24
C ALA A 96 -4.72 -16.93 2.17
N PRO A 97 -5.86 -17.59 2.47
CA PRO A 97 -6.96 -17.78 1.51
C PRO A 97 -7.73 -16.48 1.22
N ASN A 98 -7.87 -15.59 2.20
CA ASN A 98 -8.59 -14.32 2.08
C ASN A 98 -7.97 -13.25 2.99
N LEU A 99 -8.42 -12.00 2.86
CA LEU A 99 -7.88 -10.87 3.62
C LEU A 99 -8.06 -11.04 5.15
N GLU A 100 -9.21 -11.53 5.60
CA GLU A 100 -9.48 -11.71 7.03
C GLU A 100 -8.56 -12.76 7.68
N SER A 101 -8.25 -13.84 6.93
CA SER A 101 -7.25 -14.82 7.35
C SER A 101 -5.84 -14.21 7.39
N ALA A 102 -5.50 -13.34 6.42
CA ALA A 102 -4.20 -12.64 6.42
C ALA A 102 -4.06 -11.69 7.61
N LYS A 103 -5.13 -10.97 7.98
CA LYS A 103 -5.18 -10.08 9.15
C LYS A 103 -5.04 -10.88 10.45
N SER A 104 -5.75 -12.00 10.56
CA SER A 104 -5.66 -12.90 11.72
C SER A 104 -4.24 -13.43 11.93
N LEU A 105 -3.57 -13.87 10.86
CA LEU A 105 -2.17 -14.32 10.89
C LEU A 105 -1.19 -13.19 11.27
N SER A 106 -1.48 -11.95 10.88
CA SER A 106 -0.60 -10.80 11.16
C SER A 106 -0.43 -10.53 12.65
N SER A 107 -1.40 -10.91 13.48
CA SER A 107 -1.33 -10.73 14.95
C SER A 107 -0.16 -11.46 15.62
N THR A 108 0.26 -12.60 15.06
CA THR A 108 1.34 -13.46 15.58
C THR A 108 2.52 -13.58 14.62
N ALA A 109 2.51 -12.83 13.52
CA ALA A 109 3.58 -12.83 12.53
C ALA A 109 4.88 -12.25 13.09
N LYS A 110 6.01 -12.65 12.48
CA LYS A 110 7.33 -12.06 12.79
C LYS A 110 7.35 -10.56 12.48
N HIS A 111 6.77 -10.17 11.35
CA HIS A 111 6.60 -8.77 10.97
C HIS A 111 5.15 -8.35 11.23
N ARG A 112 4.88 -7.73 12.39
CA ARG A 112 3.50 -7.33 12.73
C ARG A 112 3.14 -6.01 12.08
N CYS A 113 2.03 -6.00 11.34
CA CYS A 113 1.43 -4.77 10.82
C CYS A 113 0.70 -4.08 11.97
N VAL A 114 1.34 -3.07 12.57
CA VAL A 114 0.77 -2.34 13.73
C VAL A 114 -0.06 -1.14 13.30
N ALA A 115 0.13 -0.68 12.07
CA ALA A 115 -0.62 0.42 11.48
C ALA A 115 -0.61 0.28 9.95
N LEU A 116 -1.74 0.66 9.34
CA LEU A 116 -1.88 0.77 7.90
C LEU A 116 -2.38 2.18 7.59
N THR A 117 -1.54 2.94 6.88
CA THR A 117 -1.81 4.30 6.44
C THR A 117 -2.12 4.29 4.95
N VAL A 118 -3.18 5.00 4.56
CA VAL A 118 -3.55 5.18 3.14
C VAL A 118 -3.57 6.66 2.81
N GLU A 119 -2.84 7.02 1.75
CA GLU A 119 -2.97 8.34 1.13
C GLU A 119 -4.24 8.38 0.27
N THR A 120 -5.05 9.41 0.45
CA THR A 120 -6.24 9.66 -0.35
C THR A 120 -6.38 11.13 -0.72
N ARG A 121 -7.29 11.40 -1.64
CA ARG A 121 -7.74 12.78 -1.89
C ARG A 121 -8.97 13.06 -1.04
N PRO A 122 -9.21 14.32 -0.63
CA PRO A 122 -10.35 14.66 0.23
C PRO A 122 -11.72 14.27 -0.35
N ASP A 123 -11.85 14.17 -1.67
CA ASP A 123 -13.06 13.74 -2.38
C ASP A 123 -13.29 12.22 -2.37
N TYR A 124 -12.28 11.42 -1.99
CA TYR A 124 -12.30 9.96 -1.86
C TYR A 124 -12.11 9.51 -0.40
N CYS A 125 -12.85 10.18 0.50
CA CYS A 125 -12.90 9.88 1.93
C CYS A 125 -14.34 10.05 2.45
N ARG A 126 -15.34 9.65 1.67
CA ARG A 126 -16.75 9.63 2.11
C ARG A 126 -17.00 8.38 2.94
N GLU A 127 -18.17 8.31 3.58
CA GLU A 127 -18.58 7.20 4.44
C GLU A 127 -18.31 5.82 3.80
N ARG A 128 -18.70 5.65 2.52
CA ARG A 128 -18.43 4.42 1.78
C ARG A 128 -16.95 4.07 1.73
N GLU A 129 -16.07 5.01 1.32
CA GLU A 129 -14.63 4.74 1.23
C GLU A 129 -14.03 4.49 2.63
N VAL A 130 -14.51 5.19 3.66
CA VAL A 130 -14.09 4.97 5.05
C VAL A 130 -14.45 3.56 5.52
N ASP A 131 -15.67 3.09 5.26
CA ASP A 131 -16.08 1.71 5.60
C ASP A 131 -15.21 0.66 4.90
N LEU A 132 -14.84 0.90 3.64
CA LEU A 132 -13.91 0.01 2.93
C LEU A 132 -12.51 0.06 3.55
N MET A 133 -12.01 1.24 3.91
CA MET A 133 -10.72 1.39 4.60
C MET A 133 -10.71 0.65 5.96
N LEU A 134 -11.80 0.71 6.72
CA LEU A 134 -11.94 -0.05 7.96
C LEU A 134 -11.89 -1.57 7.71
N LYS A 135 -12.58 -2.07 6.66
CA LYS A 135 -12.49 -3.48 6.25
C LYS A 135 -11.07 -3.90 5.90
N LEU A 136 -10.29 -3.02 5.25
CA LEU A 136 -8.88 -3.26 4.93
C LEU A 136 -7.97 -3.28 6.16
N GLY A 137 -8.41 -2.72 7.30
CA GLY A 137 -7.61 -2.57 8.51
C GLY A 137 -6.77 -1.29 8.54
N VAL A 138 -7.19 -0.25 7.81
CA VAL A 138 -6.57 1.07 7.82
C VAL A 138 -6.76 1.72 9.19
N THR A 139 -5.68 2.28 9.74
CA THR A 139 -5.66 2.94 11.05
C THR A 139 -5.35 4.44 10.96
N ARG A 140 -4.85 4.91 9.81
CA ARG A 140 -4.56 6.32 9.55
C ARG A 140 -4.81 6.67 8.08
N VAL A 141 -5.27 7.88 7.84
CA VAL A 141 -5.54 8.40 6.49
C VAL A 141 -4.76 9.70 6.35
N GLU A 142 -4.05 9.84 5.22
CA GLU A 142 -3.30 11.04 4.83
C GLU A 142 -3.93 11.69 3.59
#